data_AF-A0A090QA71-F1
#
_entry.id   AF-A0A090QA71-F1
#
_cell.length_a   1.000
_cell.length_b   1.000
_cell.length_c   1.000
_cell.angle_alpha   90.00
_cell.angle_beta   90.00
_cell.angle_gamma   90.00
#
_symmetry.space_group_name_H-M   'P 1'
#
loop_
_entity.id
_entity.type
_entity.pdbx_description
1 polymer ?
#
loop_
_entity_poly.entity_id
_entity_poly.type
_entity_poly.pdbx_seq_one_letter_code
_entity_poly.pdbx_strand_id
1 'polypeptide(L)'
;MSLNYDAFINIGVVMEHVEFDGLSYGYQLLSALLFFVPRSLWVAKPDASGLIVGNHVIDHYDFYFANLSNPYIAEGYMNFGIIGIIFMAIVLALSIVYFLTWLNSSNLFKKSIAFYFAMHLLFLLRGDFTNGFAYFIGTFIGLYLLPKVILAFVNLFFYKKVWVQKS
;
A
#
# COMPACT_ATOMS: atom_id res chain seq x y z
N MET A 1 13.45 25.60 -1.66
CA MET A 1 12.41 25.04 -2.54
C MET A 1 11.04 25.28 -1.88
N SER A 2 10.08 25.94 -2.52
CA SER A 2 8.77 26.17 -1.88
C SER A 2 7.91 24.90 -1.94
N LEU A 3 7.27 24.52 -0.84
CA LEU A 3 6.56 23.24 -0.61
C LEU A 3 5.24 23.09 -1.40
N ASN A 4 5.05 23.86 -2.48
CA ASN A 4 3.76 23.96 -3.17
C ASN A 4 3.52 22.83 -4.19
N TYR A 5 4.52 21.98 -4.46
CA TYR A 5 4.45 20.88 -5.42
C TYR A 5 5.16 19.61 -4.93
N ASP A 6 4.88 19.20 -3.69
CA ASP A 6 5.52 18.06 -3.02
C ASP A 6 5.62 16.81 -3.93
N ALA A 7 4.51 16.37 -4.55
CA ALA A 7 4.52 15.20 -5.41
C ALA A 7 5.40 15.32 -6.68
N PHE A 8 5.42 16.49 -7.34
CA PHE A 8 6.23 16.68 -8.55
C PHE A 8 7.71 16.81 -8.20
N ILE A 9 8.01 17.54 -7.13
CA ILE A 9 9.37 17.70 -6.60
C ILE A 9 9.92 16.33 -6.17
N ASN A 10 9.12 15.51 -5.47
CA ASN A 10 9.57 14.21 -4.98
C ASN A 10 9.88 13.23 -6.12
N ILE A 11 9.18 13.32 -7.26
CA ILE A 11 9.57 12.56 -8.46
C ILE A 11 10.97 12.98 -8.93
N GLY A 12 11.25 14.29 -8.98
CA GLY A 12 12.56 14.81 -9.37
C GLY A 12 13.67 14.35 -8.41
N VAL A 13 13.42 14.40 -7.10
CA VAL A 13 14.36 13.91 -6.08
C VAL A 13 14.60 12.41 -6.23
N VAL A 14 13.57 11.62 -6.54
CA VAL A 14 13.73 10.18 -6.80
C VAL A 14 14.58 9.93 -8.04
N MET A 15 14.43 10.75 -9.09
CA MET A 15 15.29 10.65 -10.28
C MET A 15 16.75 10.94 -9.95
N GLU A 16 17.01 11.97 -9.16
CA GLU A 16 18.35 12.30 -8.66
C GLU A 16 18.93 11.16 -7.81
N HIS A 17 18.17 10.65 -6.85
CA HIS A 17 18.59 9.51 -6.02
C HIS A 17 18.92 8.27 -6.86
N VAL A 18 18.12 7.95 -7.88
CA VAL A 18 18.38 6.83 -8.80
C VAL A 18 19.64 7.08 -9.65
N GLU A 19 19.97 8.32 -9.96
CA GLU A 19 21.21 8.67 -10.68
C GLU A 19 22.45 8.45 -9.80
N PHE A 20 22.35 8.75 -8.50
CA PHE A 20 23.44 8.55 -7.54
C PHE A 20 23.62 7.09 -7.11
N ASP A 21 22.54 6.44 -6.66
CA ASP A 21 22.59 5.13 -5.99
C ASP A 21 22.13 3.97 -6.89
N GLY A 22 21.59 4.27 -8.07
CA GLY A 22 21.05 3.29 -9.00
C GLY A 22 19.62 2.85 -8.67
N LEU A 23 19.14 1.85 -9.40
CA LEU A 23 17.80 1.30 -9.21
C LEU A 23 17.74 0.38 -7.98
N SER A 24 16.62 0.40 -7.26
CA SER A 24 16.40 -0.47 -6.10
C SER A 24 16.04 -1.92 -6.46
N TYR A 25 15.81 -2.23 -7.74
CA TYR A 25 15.50 -3.56 -8.28
C TYR A 25 14.41 -4.34 -7.51
N GLY A 26 13.43 -3.64 -6.94
CA GLY A 26 12.34 -4.24 -6.16
C GLY A 26 12.65 -4.52 -4.69
N TYR A 27 13.88 -4.26 -4.23
CA TYR A 27 14.24 -4.43 -2.81
C TYR A 27 13.36 -3.58 -1.92
N GLN A 28 13.16 -2.31 -2.29
CA GLN A 28 12.32 -1.37 -1.55
C GLN A 28 10.86 -1.84 -1.47
N LEU A 29 10.32 -2.47 -2.52
CA LEU A 29 8.95 -3.03 -2.51
C LEU A 29 8.74 -4.14 -1.47
N LEU A 30 9.81 -4.82 -1.04
CA LEU A 30 9.72 -5.82 0.03
C LEU A 30 9.28 -5.18 1.35
N SER A 31 9.57 -3.91 1.58
CA SER A 31 9.11 -3.18 2.77
C SER A 31 7.59 -3.10 2.82
N ALA A 32 6.95 -2.89 1.67
CA ALA A 32 5.49 -2.87 1.53
C ALA A 32 4.88 -4.28 1.63
N LEU A 33 5.45 -5.27 0.94
CA LEU A 33 4.90 -6.63 0.93
C LEU A 33 5.04 -7.35 2.28
N LEU A 34 6.14 -7.11 2.97
CA LEU A 34 6.45 -7.68 4.29
C LEU A 34 6.31 -6.62 5.39
N PHE A 35 5.36 -5.69 5.24
CA PHE A 35 5.14 -4.60 6.18
C PHE A 35 4.92 -5.10 7.62
N PHE A 36 4.28 -6.27 7.77
CA PHE A 36 3.96 -6.90 9.05
C PHE A 36 5.16 -7.54 9.76
N VAL A 37 6.30 -7.72 9.08
CA VAL A 37 7.52 -8.25 9.69
C VAL A 37 8.21 -7.13 10.48
N PRO A 38 8.40 -7.28 11.81
CA PRO A 38 9.04 -6.26 12.62
C PRO A 38 10.55 -6.20 12.35
N ARG A 39 11.15 -5.01 12.47
CA ARG A 39 12.58 -4.79 12.27
C ARG A 39 13.47 -5.55 13.27
N SER A 40 12.92 -5.94 14.42
CA SER A 40 13.62 -6.80 15.39
C SER A 40 13.94 -8.20 14.85
N LEU A 41 13.11 -8.71 13.93
CA LEU A 41 13.33 -10.01 13.28
C LEU A 41 14.05 -9.88 11.94
N TRP A 42 13.89 -8.75 11.25
CA TRP A 42 14.58 -8.46 9.99
C TRP A 42 15.27 -7.11 10.05
N VAL A 43 16.49 -7.10 10.58
CA VAL A 43 17.30 -5.88 10.75
C VAL A 43 17.63 -5.23 9.40
N ALA A 44 17.81 -6.05 8.36
CA ALA A 44 18.08 -5.57 7.00
C ALA A 44 16.83 -5.06 6.25
N LYS A 45 15.65 -5.01 6.87
CA LYS A 45 14.41 -4.58 6.20
C LYS A 45 14.59 -3.21 5.53
N PRO A 46 14.24 -3.06 4.23
CA PRO A 46 14.36 -1.79 3.54
C PRO A 46 13.45 -0.73 4.15
N ASP A 47 13.92 0.50 4.14
CA ASP A 47 13.11 1.65 4.52
C ASP A 47 12.00 1.91 3.50
N ALA A 48 10.90 2.53 3.96
CA ALA A 48 9.87 3.01 3.05
C ALA A 48 10.48 4.08 2.14
N SER A 49 10.04 4.16 0.89
CA SER A 49 10.61 5.11 -0.08
C SER A 49 10.50 6.56 0.37
N GLY A 50 9.39 6.92 1.03
CA GLY A 50 9.20 8.24 1.61
C GLY A 50 10.30 8.63 2.60
N LEU A 51 10.81 7.65 3.36
CA LEU A 51 11.93 7.84 4.28
C LEU A 51 13.27 7.93 3.54
N ILE A 52 13.47 7.13 2.49
CA ILE A 52 14.69 7.17 1.67
C ILE A 52 14.81 8.54 0.99
N VAL A 53 13.74 8.98 0.32
CA VAL A 53 13.65 10.30 -0.32
C VAL A 53 13.81 11.40 0.72
N GLY A 54 13.14 11.29 1.86
CA GLY A 54 13.25 12.28 2.93
C GLY A 54 14.67 12.42 3.49
N ASN A 55 15.37 11.31 3.71
CA ASN A 55 16.78 11.34 4.14
C ASN A 55 17.67 11.97 3.07
N HIS A 56 17.46 11.65 1.78
CA HIS A 56 18.22 12.24 0.69
C HIS A 56 18.06 13.78 0.64
N VAL A 57 16.85 14.29 0.85
CA VAL A 57 16.57 15.74 0.88
C VAL A 57 17.15 16.40 2.14
N ILE A 58 17.17 15.71 3.29
CA ILE A 58 17.84 16.22 4.50
C ILE A 58 19.34 16.37 4.24
N ASP A 59 19.96 15.36 3.66
CA ASP A 59 21.42 15.31 3.46
C ASP A 59 21.89 16.33 2.40
N HIS A 60 21.06 16.66 1.40
CA HIS A 60 21.46 17.50 0.26
C HIS A 60 20.80 18.89 0.22
N TYR A 61 19.70 19.12 0.93
CA TYR A 61 18.88 20.32 0.77
C TYR A 61 18.45 21.03 2.08
N ASP A 62 19.14 20.79 3.21
CA ASP A 62 18.90 21.44 4.52
C ASP A 62 17.42 21.33 4.99
N PHE A 63 16.76 20.21 4.67
CA PHE A 63 15.43 19.90 5.21
C PHE A 63 15.53 19.26 6.59
N TYR A 64 14.46 19.36 7.38
CA TYR A 64 14.40 18.86 8.77
C TYR A 64 13.42 17.70 8.97
N PHE A 65 12.78 17.21 7.92
CA PHE A 65 11.73 16.19 8.00
C PHE A 65 11.96 15.07 6.99
N ALA A 66 12.00 13.83 7.46
CA ALA A 66 12.24 12.65 6.63
C ALA A 66 10.95 11.92 6.20
N ASN A 67 9.79 12.32 6.75
CA ASN A 67 8.50 11.68 6.44
C ASN A 67 7.88 12.34 5.21
N LEU A 68 8.50 12.13 4.05
CA LEU A 68 7.99 12.64 2.78
C LEU A 68 7.05 11.63 2.13
N SER A 69 6.10 12.16 1.37
CA SER A 69 5.23 11.33 0.54
C SER A 69 5.96 10.98 -0.76
N ASN A 70 6.01 9.69 -1.13
CA ASN A 70 6.57 9.31 -2.42
C ASN A 70 5.46 8.81 -3.33
N PRO A 71 5.07 9.57 -4.38
CA PRO A 71 3.97 9.19 -5.25
C PRO A 71 4.14 7.80 -5.85
N TYR A 72 3.02 7.12 -6.11
CA TYR A 72 3.01 5.76 -6.66
C TYR A 72 3.81 5.60 -7.97
N ILE A 73 3.88 6.65 -8.79
CA ILE A 73 4.68 6.66 -10.03
C ILE A 73 6.18 6.69 -9.74
N ALA A 74 6.59 7.49 -8.76
CA ALA A 74 7.98 7.62 -8.35
C ALA A 74 8.52 6.30 -7.77
N GLU A 75 7.69 5.56 -7.03
CA GLU A 75 8.00 4.21 -6.55
C GLU A 75 8.32 3.23 -7.69
N GLY A 76 7.52 3.27 -8.76
CA GLY A 76 7.78 2.46 -9.96
C GLY A 76 9.13 2.80 -10.59
N TYR A 77 9.42 4.10 -10.69
CA TYR A 77 10.70 4.57 -11.23
C TYR A 77 11.90 4.16 -10.35
N MET A 78 11.79 4.33 -9.03
CA MET A 78 12.85 3.99 -8.08
C MET A 78 13.25 2.50 -8.17
N ASN A 79 12.27 1.61 -8.40
CA ASN A 79 12.52 0.18 -8.42
C ASN A 79 13.02 -0.34 -9.77
N PHE A 80 12.39 0.05 -10.88
CA PHE A 80 12.71 -0.52 -12.21
C PHE A 80 12.79 0.54 -13.32
N GLY A 81 12.94 1.82 -12.97
CA GLY A 81 12.99 2.93 -13.91
C GLY A 81 11.68 3.08 -14.70
N ILE A 82 11.80 3.43 -15.98
CA ILE A 82 10.64 3.63 -16.87
C ILE A 82 9.78 2.37 -16.99
N ILE A 83 10.41 1.18 -16.99
CA ILE A 83 9.69 -0.10 -17.04
C ILE A 83 8.81 -0.27 -15.79
N GLY A 84 9.32 0.14 -14.63
CA GLY A 84 8.59 0.10 -13.37
C GLY A 84 7.38 1.02 -13.35
N ILE A 85 7.46 2.20 -13.97
CA ILE A 85 6.30 3.10 -14.14
C ILE A 85 5.18 2.39 -14.92
N ILE A 86 5.51 1.78 -16.06
CA ILE A 86 4.53 1.09 -16.91
C ILE A 86 3.92 -0.09 -16.14
N PHE A 87 4.76 -0.88 -15.48
CA PHE A 87 4.33 -2.02 -14.67
C PHE A 87 3.35 -1.59 -13.56
N MET A 88 3.71 -0.56 -12.79
CA MET A 88 2.87 -0.04 -11.71
C MET A 88 1.56 0.53 -12.24
N ALA A 89 1.56 1.22 -13.38
CA ALA A 89 0.34 1.71 -14.02
C ALA A 89 -0.62 0.56 -14.42
N ILE A 90 -0.08 -0.55 -14.95
CA ILE A 90 -0.88 -1.74 -15.29
C ILE A 90 -1.45 -2.36 -14.01
N VAL A 91 -0.65 -2.54 -12.96
CA VAL A 91 -1.09 -3.10 -11.67
C VAL A 91 -2.22 -2.24 -11.07
N LEU A 92 -2.08 -0.93 -11.11
CA LEU A 92 -3.10 0.01 -10.65
C LEU A 92 -4.40 -0.12 -11.44
N ALA A 93 -4.33 -0.16 -12.77
CA ALA A 93 -5.49 -0.30 -13.64
C ALA A 93 -6.24 -1.62 -13.37
N LEU A 94 -5.50 -2.73 -13.27
CA LEU A 94 -6.07 -4.04 -12.92
C LEU A 94 -6.73 -4.03 -11.55
N SER A 95 -6.11 -3.38 -10.56
CA SER A 95 -6.68 -3.22 -9.22
C SER A 95 -7.99 -2.45 -9.24
N ILE A 96 -8.06 -1.34 -9.98
CA ILE A 96 -9.28 -0.54 -10.13
C ILE A 96 -10.40 -1.38 -10.79
N VAL A 97 -10.11 -2.08 -11.89
CA VAL A 97 -11.08 -2.95 -12.57
C VAL A 97 -11.58 -4.05 -11.63
N TYR A 98 -10.68 -4.66 -10.86
CA TYR A 98 -11.04 -5.67 -9.87
C TYR A 98 -12.01 -5.12 -8.82
N PHE A 99 -11.71 -3.98 -8.19
CA PHE A 99 -12.59 -3.41 -7.17
C PHE A 99 -13.92 -2.89 -7.74
N LEU A 100 -13.96 -2.44 -9.00
CA LEU A 100 -15.22 -2.12 -9.69
C LEU A 100 -16.13 -3.35 -9.82
N THR A 101 -15.58 -4.54 -10.09
CA THR A 101 -16.40 -5.77 -10.12
C THR A 101 -16.98 -6.11 -8.74
N TRP A 102 -16.25 -5.80 -7.67
CA TRP A 102 -16.72 -5.99 -6.29
C TRP A 102 -17.80 -4.99 -5.91
N LEU A 103 -17.69 -3.75 -6.38
CA LEU A 103 -18.69 -2.70 -6.19
C LEU A 103 -20.05 -3.08 -6.83
N ASN A 104 -20.02 -3.75 -7.98
CA ASN A 104 -21.21 -4.22 -8.69
C ASN A 104 -21.76 -5.56 -8.17
N SER A 105 -21.08 -6.22 -7.24
CA SER A 105 -21.54 -7.50 -6.69
C SER A 105 -22.71 -7.34 -5.71
N SER A 106 -23.54 -8.37 -5.50
CA SER A 106 -24.67 -8.31 -4.56
C SER A 106 -24.25 -8.32 -3.07
N ASN A 107 -22.99 -8.65 -2.77
CA ASN A 107 -22.52 -8.84 -1.41
C ASN A 107 -22.10 -7.51 -0.75
N LEU A 108 -22.75 -7.16 0.37
CA LEU A 108 -22.50 -5.90 1.08
C LEU A 108 -21.03 -5.74 1.50
N PHE A 109 -20.37 -6.80 2.01
CA PHE A 109 -18.97 -6.71 2.44
C PHE A 109 -18.03 -6.37 1.27
N LYS A 110 -18.27 -6.97 0.10
CA LYS A 110 -17.48 -6.67 -1.11
C LYS A 110 -17.67 -5.22 -1.56
N LYS A 111 -18.91 -4.71 -1.52
CA LYS A 111 -19.22 -3.31 -1.83
C LYS A 111 -18.52 -2.34 -0.88
N SER A 112 -18.57 -2.60 0.43
CA SER A 112 -17.93 -1.73 1.43
C SER A 112 -16.43 -1.59 1.22
N ILE A 113 -15.75 -2.69 0.87
CA ILE A 113 -14.30 -2.68 0.59
C ILE A 113 -14.00 -1.94 -0.70
N ALA A 114 -14.77 -2.19 -1.76
CA ALA A 114 -14.58 -1.49 -3.03
C ALA A 114 -14.78 0.03 -2.88
N PHE A 115 -15.77 0.43 -2.09
CA PHE A 115 -15.99 1.84 -1.75
C PHE A 115 -14.83 2.43 -0.93
N TYR A 116 -14.35 1.69 0.08
CA TYR A 116 -13.17 2.09 0.85
C TYR A 116 -11.93 2.22 -0.04
N PHE A 117 -11.68 1.25 -0.94
CA PHE A 117 -10.57 1.30 -1.89
C PHE A 117 -10.62 2.56 -2.76
N ALA A 118 -11.80 2.95 -3.25
CA ALA A 118 -11.96 4.17 -4.05
C ALA A 118 -11.55 5.43 -3.28
N MET A 119 -11.92 5.53 -1.99
CA MET A 119 -11.50 6.64 -1.13
C MET A 119 -10.00 6.57 -0.80
N HIS A 120 -9.50 5.37 -0.51
CA HIS A 120 -8.11 5.11 -0.18
C HIS A 120 -7.16 5.34 -1.36
N LEU A 121 -7.66 5.29 -2.59
CA LEU A 121 -6.88 5.53 -3.80
C LEU A 121 -6.18 6.90 -3.79
N LEU A 122 -6.84 7.94 -3.23
CA LEU A 122 -6.24 9.26 -3.08
C LEU A 122 -5.02 9.23 -2.15
N PHE A 123 -5.10 8.46 -1.07
CA PHE A 123 -4.00 8.26 -0.14
C PHE A 123 -2.89 7.41 -0.76
N LEU A 124 -3.23 6.33 -1.47
CA LEU A 124 -2.28 5.43 -2.12
C LEU A 124 -1.48 6.10 -3.26
N LEU A 125 -2.12 6.95 -4.06
CA LEU A 125 -1.46 7.61 -5.20
C LEU A 125 -0.54 8.75 -4.78
N ARG A 126 -0.86 9.40 -3.65
CA ARG A 126 -0.10 10.53 -3.10
C ARG A 126 0.96 10.09 -2.11
N GLY A 127 0.60 9.20 -1.18
CA GLY A 127 1.46 8.72 -0.10
C GLY A 127 2.47 7.68 -0.58
N ASP A 128 3.41 7.35 0.29
CA ASP A 128 4.35 6.26 0.06
C ASP A 128 3.62 4.92 -0.06
N PHE A 129 4.10 4.05 -0.95
CA PHE A 129 3.42 2.79 -1.25
C PHE A 129 3.38 1.86 -0.04
N THR A 130 4.39 1.89 0.82
CA THR A 130 4.47 1.03 2.01
C THR A 130 3.35 1.32 3.00
N ASN A 131 3.18 2.58 3.41
CA ASN A 131 2.08 2.95 4.30
C ASN A 131 0.72 2.79 3.60
N GLY A 132 0.61 3.22 2.34
CA GLY A 132 -0.58 3.05 1.50
C GLY A 132 -1.08 1.61 1.48
N PHE A 133 -0.18 0.67 1.23
CA PHE A 133 -0.49 -0.75 1.17
C PHE A 133 -0.81 -1.34 2.55
N ALA A 134 -0.01 -1.02 3.58
CA ALA A 134 -0.22 -1.54 4.93
C ALA A 134 -1.59 -1.14 5.51
N TYR A 135 -1.99 0.13 5.37
CA TYR A 135 -3.30 0.59 5.84
C TYR A 135 -4.44 -0.07 5.07
N PHE A 136 -4.30 -0.23 3.75
CA PHE A 136 -5.31 -0.93 2.95
C PHE A 136 -5.51 -2.38 3.40
N ILE A 137 -4.41 -3.12 3.61
CA ILE A 137 -4.47 -4.52 4.08
C ILE A 137 -5.07 -4.60 5.48
N GLY A 138 -4.70 -3.70 6.38
CA GLY A 138 -5.29 -3.62 7.73
C GLY A 138 -6.80 -3.45 7.68
N THR A 139 -7.29 -2.51 6.89
CA THR A 139 -8.73 -2.27 6.72
C THR A 139 -9.42 -3.41 5.97
N PHE A 140 -8.77 -4.02 4.99
CA PHE A 140 -9.30 -5.21 4.30
C PHE A 140 -9.52 -6.37 5.26
N ILE A 141 -8.55 -6.65 6.14
CA ILE A 141 -8.70 -7.67 7.18
C ILE A 141 -9.86 -7.31 8.11
N GLY A 142 -9.93 -6.06 8.56
CA GLY A 142 -10.95 -5.57 9.47
C GLY A 142 -12.38 -5.64 8.93
N LEU A 143 -12.59 -5.22 7.68
CA LEU A 143 -13.93 -5.11 7.07
C LEU A 143 -14.38 -6.38 6.35
N TYR A 144 -13.46 -7.23 5.89
CA TYR A 144 -13.79 -8.43 5.11
C TYR A 144 -13.56 -9.73 5.86
N LEU A 145 -12.31 -9.93 6.31
CA LEU A 145 -11.88 -11.24 6.80
C LEU A 145 -12.44 -11.48 8.21
N LEU A 146 -12.34 -10.52 9.11
CA LEU A 146 -12.86 -10.66 10.48
C LEU A 146 -14.36 -10.98 10.49
N PRO A 147 -15.25 -10.21 9.83
CA PRO A 147 -16.68 -10.53 9.83
C PRO A 147 -16.99 -11.90 9.22
N LYS A 148 -16.31 -12.27 8.12
CA LYS A 148 -16.48 -13.58 7.50
C LYS A 148 -16.06 -14.73 8.40
N VAL A 149 -14.93 -14.57 9.08
CA VAL A 149 -14.41 -15.57 10.03
C VAL A 149 -15.36 -15.70 11.21
N ILE A 150 -15.83 -14.59 11.79
CA ILE A 150 -16.81 -14.60 12.88
C ILE A 150 -18.10 -15.28 12.44
N LEU A 151 -18.65 -14.95 11.27
CA LEU A 151 -19.86 -15.60 10.75
C LEU A 151 -19.66 -17.10 10.51
N ALA A 152 -18.50 -17.50 10.00
CA ALA A 152 -18.16 -18.91 9.82
C ALA A 152 -18.08 -19.65 11.18
N PHE A 153 -17.45 -19.04 12.19
CA PHE A 153 -17.41 -19.59 13.54
C PHE A 153 -18.81 -19.70 14.18
N VAL A 154 -19.64 -18.67 14.06
CA VAL A 154 -21.02 -18.68 14.57
C VAL A 154 -21.83 -19.80 13.91
N ASN A 155 -21.73 -19.95 12.59
CA ASN A 155 -22.42 -21.03 11.87
C ASN A 155 -21.92 -22.42 12.29
N LEU A 156 -20.62 -22.57 12.55
CA LEU A 156 -20.04 -23.84 12.99
C LEU A 156 -20.49 -24.25 14.39
N PHE A 157 -20.57 -23.30 15.34
CA PHE A 157 -20.87 -23.59 16.75
C PHE A 157 -22.36 -23.51 17.11
N PHE A 158 -23.09 -22.50 16.60
CA PHE A 158 -24.48 -22.27 16.98
C PHE A 158 -25.46 -22.98 16.06
N TYR A 159 -25.26 -22.97 14.73
CA TYR A 159 -26.19 -23.64 13.81
C TYR A 159 -26.12 -25.16 13.89
N LYS A 160 -24.95 -25.76 14.15
CA LYS A 160 -24.85 -27.21 14.38
C LYS A 160 -25.50 -27.67 15.69
N LYS A 161 -25.45 -26.87 16.77
CA LYS A 161 -26.07 -27.25 18.06
C LYS A 161 -27.59 -27.21 18.04
N VAL A 162 -28.19 -26.25 17.33
CA VAL A 162 -29.66 -26.09 17.27
C VAL A 162 -30.35 -27.27 16.57
N TRP A 163 -29.67 -28.00 15.69
CA TRP A 163 -30.23 -29.17 14.99
C TRP A 163 -30.00 -30.51 15.71
N VAL A 164 -29.10 -30.58 16.69
CA VAL A 164 -28.85 -31.84 17.45
C VAL A 164 -29.79 -31.99 18.65
N GLN A 165 -30.42 -30.90 19.13
CA GLN A 165 -31.37 -30.95 20.26
C GLN A 165 -32.83 -31.17 19.86
N LYS A 166 -33.11 -31.50 18.58
CA LYS A 166 -34.49 -31.67 18.06
C LYS A 166 -34.84 -33.13 17.69
N SER A 167 -34.17 -34.11 18.29
CA SER A 167 -34.52 -35.53 18.20
C SER A 167 -34.88 -36.10 19.56
#